data_AF-A0A6B3P0P1-F1
#
_entry.id   AF-A0A6B3P0P1-F1
#
_cell.length_a   1.000
_cell.length_b   1.000
_cell.length_c   1.000
_cell.angle_alpha   90.00
_cell.angle_beta   90.00
_cell.angle_gamma   90.00
#
_symmetry.space_group_name_H-M   'P 1'
#
loop_
_entity.id
_entity.type
_entity.pdbx_description
1 polymer ?
#
loop_
_entity_poly.entity_id
_entity_poly.type
_entity_poly.pdbx_seq_one_letter_code
_entity_poly.pdbx_strand_id
1 'polypeptide(L)'
;MSKTLLIGWDVGGWNCDRNRLSRDALVVLDDSLQVRGKPWRGNLRNQINQAESTSDFIRALLGNCQVESLLSEELPVVLGIDTPLGFSSELIDLLVNGRPVPAVESSDTNSYLFRFTERFLFERGLSPLSAIKDMIGSQATKGMHVLGRFMPHAVQCGVWSDNARASAIEVYPSSTKRSMLVDDLRQQCLERSALTSAEWHEDEQDALTCALLAWLYKIEPGSLVWPPVDAPSREGWIFVPKDCLVGDGEVKGGL
;
A
#
# COMPACT_ATOMS: atom_id res chain seq x y z
N MET A 1 10.68 -15.28 -18.92
CA MET A 1 10.49 -14.25 -17.90
C MET A 1 9.07 -14.35 -17.38
N SER A 2 8.88 -14.40 -16.07
CA SER A 2 7.55 -14.52 -15.45
C SER A 2 6.88 -13.16 -15.51
N LYS A 3 5.96 -13.00 -16.48
CA LYS A 3 5.13 -11.80 -16.58
C LYS A 3 4.33 -11.68 -15.27
N THR A 4 4.51 -10.59 -14.53
CA THR A 4 3.72 -10.26 -13.33
C THR A 4 3.06 -8.90 -13.57
N LEU A 5 1.83 -8.71 -13.08
CA LEU A 5 1.20 -7.38 -13.04
C LEU A 5 1.34 -6.78 -11.64
N LEU A 6 1.77 -5.53 -11.61
CA LEU A 6 2.03 -4.76 -10.41
C LEU A 6 1.02 -3.62 -10.42
N ILE A 7 0.03 -3.67 -9.55
CA ILE A 7 -1.03 -2.67 -9.49
C ILE A 7 -0.76 -1.80 -8.27
N GLY A 8 -0.71 -0.50 -8.46
CA GLY A 8 -0.71 0.47 -7.38
C GLY A 8 -2.08 1.08 -7.21
N TRP A 9 -2.51 1.24 -5.96
CA TRP A 9 -3.80 1.80 -5.61
C TRP A 9 -3.64 2.86 -4.53
N ASP A 10 -3.86 4.13 -4.90
CA ASP A 10 -4.14 5.21 -3.95
C ASP A 10 -5.62 5.16 -3.55
N VAL A 11 -5.91 5.00 -2.26
CA VAL A 11 -7.23 4.62 -1.77
C VAL A 11 -8.08 5.84 -1.43
N GLY A 12 -9.18 6.01 -2.15
CA GLY A 12 -10.24 6.96 -1.79
C GLY A 12 -11.20 6.39 -0.75
N GLY A 13 -11.94 7.27 -0.06
CA GLY A 13 -13.05 6.84 0.81
C GLY A 13 -14.20 6.18 0.04
N TRP A 14 -15.11 5.47 0.73
CA TRP A 14 -16.22 4.72 0.10
C TRP A 14 -17.07 5.51 -0.90
N ASN A 15 -17.28 6.80 -0.67
CA ASN A 15 -18.12 7.68 -1.47
C ASN A 15 -17.32 8.85 -2.07
N CYS A 16 -16.09 8.58 -2.54
CA CYS A 16 -15.18 9.61 -3.05
C CYS A 16 -15.58 10.21 -4.40
N ASP A 17 -16.69 9.77 -5.02
CA ASP A 17 -17.21 10.25 -6.31
C ASP A 17 -17.29 11.79 -6.39
N ARG A 18 -17.67 12.42 -5.27
CA ARG A 18 -17.86 13.87 -5.16
C ARG A 18 -16.68 14.60 -4.54
N ASN A 19 -15.71 13.86 -4.00
CA ASN A 19 -14.50 14.46 -3.44
C ASN A 19 -13.54 14.74 -4.59
N ARG A 20 -13.19 16.01 -4.79
CA ARG A 20 -12.23 16.40 -5.82
C ARG A 20 -10.78 16.19 -5.36
N LEU A 21 -10.55 16.20 -4.05
CA LEU A 21 -9.23 16.19 -3.42
C LEU A 21 -8.70 14.79 -3.12
N SER A 22 -9.55 13.78 -3.04
CA SER A 22 -9.12 12.39 -2.77
C SER A 22 -10.11 11.42 -3.39
N ARG A 23 -9.60 10.54 -4.25
CA ARG A 23 -10.33 9.51 -4.98
C ARG A 23 -9.52 8.23 -5.02
N ASP A 24 -10.16 7.14 -5.43
CA ASP A 24 -9.38 5.97 -5.79
C ASP A 24 -8.58 6.29 -7.05
N ALA A 25 -7.30 5.94 -7.09
CA ALA A 25 -6.50 5.98 -8.30
C ALA A 25 -5.71 4.69 -8.51
N LEU A 26 -5.53 4.30 -9.77
CA LEU A 26 -4.90 3.04 -10.16
C LEU A 26 -3.83 3.29 -11.22
N VAL A 27 -2.70 2.61 -11.06
CA VAL A 27 -1.66 2.46 -12.09
C VAL A 27 -1.25 1.00 -12.17
N VAL A 28 -1.06 0.50 -13.38
CA VAL A 28 -0.66 -0.90 -13.64
C VAL A 28 0.71 -0.89 -14.30
N LEU A 29 1.66 -1.63 -13.75
CA LEU A 29 2.97 -1.89 -14.34
C LEU A 29 3.11 -3.37 -14.70
N ASP A 30 4.01 -3.67 -15.64
CA ASP A 30 4.57 -5.01 -15.79
C ASP A 30 5.94 -5.15 -15.10
N ASP A 31 6.49 -6.37 -15.12
CA ASP A 31 7.81 -6.69 -14.55
C ASP A 31 8.97 -5.88 -15.18
N SER A 32 8.76 -5.32 -16.37
CA SER A 32 9.74 -4.57 -17.14
C SER A 32 9.67 -3.06 -16.85
N LEU A 33 8.95 -2.67 -15.79
CA LEU A 33 8.69 -1.28 -15.39
C LEU A 33 7.92 -0.48 -16.45
N GLN A 34 7.13 -1.12 -17.31
CA GLN A 34 6.28 -0.38 -18.24
C GLN A 34 4.89 -0.16 -17.64
N VAL A 35 4.44 1.09 -17.61
CA VAL A 35 3.03 1.44 -17.42
C VAL A 35 2.20 0.77 -18.51
N ARG A 36 1.19 0.02 -18.07
CA ARG A 36 0.23 -0.67 -18.93
C ARG A 36 -1.08 0.10 -18.92
N GLY A 37 -1.53 0.50 -20.11
CA GLY A 37 -2.79 1.21 -20.27
C GLY A 37 -2.69 2.66 -19.83
N LYS A 38 -3.72 3.14 -19.15
CA LYS A 38 -3.79 4.52 -18.63
C LYS A 38 -3.99 4.50 -17.12
N PRO A 39 -3.38 5.45 -16.37
CA PRO A 39 -3.81 5.73 -15.02
C PRO A 39 -5.31 5.98 -15.00
N TRP A 40 -5.94 5.55 -13.91
CA TRP A 40 -7.36 5.74 -13.70
C TRP A 40 -7.59 6.43 -12.38
N ARG A 41 -8.59 7.31 -12.32
CA ARG A 41 -9.02 7.99 -11.10
C ARG A 41 -10.54 8.04 -11.00
N GLY A 42 -11.11 7.58 -9.89
CA GLY A 42 -12.55 7.48 -9.70
C GLY A 42 -12.97 6.95 -8.33
N ASN A 43 -13.98 6.07 -8.33
CA ASN A 43 -14.42 5.36 -7.13
C ASN A 43 -14.61 3.88 -7.47
N LEU A 44 -13.93 3.00 -6.75
CA LEU A 44 -13.96 1.56 -6.94
C LEU A 44 -15.13 0.87 -6.23
N ARG A 45 -15.96 1.59 -5.46
CA ARG A 45 -17.06 1.02 -4.68
C ARG A 45 -17.96 0.09 -5.51
N ASN A 46 -18.32 0.47 -6.74
CA ASN A 46 -19.19 -0.35 -7.58
C ASN A 46 -18.49 -1.66 -8.01
N GLN A 47 -17.24 -1.57 -8.44
CA GLN A 47 -16.42 -2.70 -8.83
C GLN A 47 -16.18 -3.66 -7.65
N ILE A 48 -15.90 -3.12 -6.47
CA ILE A 48 -15.76 -3.89 -5.22
C ILE A 48 -17.06 -4.64 -4.89
N ASN A 49 -18.21 -3.97 -5.01
CA ASN A 49 -19.51 -4.58 -4.71
C ASN A 49 -19.89 -5.69 -5.69
N GLN A 50 -19.61 -5.48 -6.98
CA GLN A 50 -20.02 -6.39 -8.07
C GLN A 50 -19.09 -7.59 -8.25
N ALA A 51 -17.82 -7.50 -7.83
CA ALA A 51 -16.88 -8.61 -7.98
C ALA A 51 -17.21 -9.79 -7.05
N GLU A 52 -17.46 -10.96 -7.62
CA GLU A 52 -17.78 -12.18 -6.87
C GLU A 52 -16.53 -12.98 -6.47
N SER A 53 -15.41 -12.74 -7.17
CA SER A 53 -14.13 -13.40 -6.93
C SER A 53 -12.96 -12.42 -7.03
N THR A 54 -11.79 -12.84 -6.54
CA THR A 54 -10.51 -12.12 -6.70
C THR A 54 -10.20 -11.86 -8.18
N SER A 55 -10.51 -12.83 -9.04
CA SER A 55 -10.34 -12.69 -10.49
C SER A 55 -11.23 -11.62 -11.10
N ASP A 56 -12.48 -11.51 -10.66
CA ASP A 56 -13.40 -10.47 -11.14
C ASP A 56 -12.97 -9.08 -10.65
N PHE A 57 -12.53 -9.00 -9.40
CA PHE A 57 -11.99 -7.77 -8.83
C PHE A 57 -10.77 -7.28 -9.61
N ILE A 58 -9.76 -8.13 -9.80
CA ILE A 58 -8.56 -7.79 -10.58
C ILE A 58 -8.95 -7.40 -12.01
N ARG A 59 -9.84 -8.15 -12.67
CA ARG A 59 -10.32 -7.81 -14.02
C ARG A 59 -10.97 -6.44 -14.05
N ALA A 60 -11.74 -6.07 -13.04
CA ALA A 60 -12.36 -4.75 -12.94
C ALA A 60 -11.33 -3.63 -12.74
N LEU A 61 -10.29 -3.84 -11.93
CA LEU A 61 -9.18 -2.88 -11.79
C LEU A 61 -8.46 -2.67 -13.13
N LEU A 62 -8.14 -3.77 -13.82
CA LEU A 62 -7.47 -3.71 -15.12
C LEU A 62 -8.35 -3.06 -16.20
N GLY A 63 -9.66 -3.31 -16.18
CA GLY A 63 -10.63 -2.67 -17.08
C GLY A 63 -10.72 -1.17 -16.90
N ASN A 64 -10.65 -0.68 -15.65
CA ASN A 64 -10.56 0.76 -15.37
C ASN A 64 -9.30 1.39 -16.00
N CYS A 65 -8.20 0.64 -16.07
CA CYS A 65 -6.95 1.05 -16.74
C CYS A 65 -6.87 0.67 -18.24
N GLN A 66 -7.93 0.09 -18.82
CA GLN A 66 -8.03 -0.33 -20.23
C GLN A 66 -7.03 -1.42 -20.64
N VAL A 67 -6.76 -2.36 -19.72
CA VAL A 67 -5.76 -3.45 -19.88
C VAL A 67 -6.26 -4.80 -19.36
N GLU A 68 -7.57 -5.01 -19.30
CA GLU A 68 -8.18 -6.27 -18.89
C GLU A 68 -7.72 -7.47 -19.72
N SER A 69 -7.33 -7.24 -20.98
CA SER A 69 -6.81 -8.27 -21.90
C SER A 69 -5.43 -8.81 -21.51
N LEU A 70 -4.71 -8.12 -20.60
CA LEU A 70 -3.44 -8.61 -20.08
C LEU A 70 -3.63 -9.74 -19.06
N LEU A 71 -4.82 -9.87 -18.49
CA LEU A 71 -5.08 -10.87 -17.46
C LEU A 71 -5.17 -12.27 -18.08
N SER A 72 -4.18 -13.12 -17.77
CA SER A 72 -4.26 -14.57 -17.99
C SER A 72 -4.37 -15.31 -16.65
N GLU A 73 -4.94 -16.51 -16.65
CA GLU A 73 -5.20 -17.29 -15.43
C GLU A 73 -3.94 -17.55 -14.59
N GLU A 74 -2.80 -17.77 -15.24
CA GLU A 74 -1.53 -18.06 -14.58
C GLU A 74 -0.72 -16.83 -14.18
N LEU A 75 -1.19 -15.62 -14.50
CA LEU A 75 -0.42 -14.39 -14.30
C LEU A 75 -0.45 -13.96 -12.83
N PRO A 76 0.69 -13.89 -12.12
CA PRO A 76 0.71 -13.38 -10.76
C PRO A 76 0.40 -11.88 -10.76
N VAL A 77 -0.27 -11.44 -9.70
CA VAL A 77 -0.66 -10.04 -9.49
C VAL A 77 -0.24 -9.60 -8.09
N VAL A 78 0.43 -8.46 -8.00
CA VAL A 78 0.76 -7.81 -6.72
C VAL A 78 0.07 -6.45 -6.66
N LEU A 79 -0.67 -6.20 -5.59
CA LEU A 79 -1.36 -4.94 -5.34
C LEU A 79 -0.65 -4.18 -4.21
N GLY A 80 -0.07 -3.02 -4.51
CA GLY A 80 0.38 -2.06 -3.51
C GLY A 80 -0.77 -1.12 -3.14
N ILE A 81 -1.18 -1.10 -1.88
CA ILE A 81 -2.35 -0.35 -1.41
C ILE A 81 -1.92 0.77 -0.44
N ASP A 82 -2.26 2.02 -0.77
CA ASP A 82 -2.03 3.18 0.10
C ASP A 82 -3.22 3.45 1.03
N THR A 83 -3.26 2.70 2.12
CA THR A 83 -4.13 2.97 3.27
C THR A 83 -3.73 2.05 4.41
N PRO A 84 -3.98 2.41 5.68
CA PRO A 84 -3.81 1.46 6.79
C PRO A 84 -4.65 0.18 6.58
N LEU A 85 -3.99 -0.98 6.56
CA LEU A 85 -4.62 -2.29 6.37
C LEU A 85 -4.79 -3.08 7.69
N GLY A 86 -4.58 -2.41 8.82
CA GLY A 86 -4.80 -2.96 10.16
C GLY A 86 -5.02 -1.86 11.19
N PHE A 87 -5.27 -2.29 12.42
CA PHE A 87 -5.34 -1.45 13.61
C PHE A 87 -4.41 -2.02 14.68
N SER A 88 -4.01 -1.18 15.64
CA SER A 88 -3.12 -1.63 16.71
C SER A 88 -3.81 -2.68 17.59
N SER A 89 -3.01 -3.60 18.13
CA SER A 89 -3.51 -4.66 19.00
C SER A 89 -4.20 -4.07 20.23
N GLU A 90 -3.68 -2.96 20.76
CA GLU A 90 -4.23 -2.28 21.93
C GLU A 90 -5.59 -1.64 21.64
N LEU A 91 -5.79 -1.05 20.46
CA LEU A 91 -7.10 -0.52 20.07
C LEU A 91 -8.11 -1.67 19.92
N ILE A 92 -7.71 -2.76 19.27
CA ILE A 92 -8.57 -3.94 19.10
C ILE A 92 -8.95 -4.50 20.48
N ASP A 93 -7.99 -4.60 21.40
CA ASP A 93 -8.23 -5.14 22.74
C ASP A 93 -9.16 -4.25 23.57
N LEU A 94 -9.02 -2.92 23.45
CA LEU A 94 -9.94 -1.96 24.05
C LEU A 94 -11.36 -2.12 23.49
N LEU A 95 -11.51 -2.20 22.17
CA LEU A 95 -12.82 -2.28 21.51
C LEU A 95 -13.54 -3.61 21.76
N VAL A 96 -12.81 -4.71 21.75
CA VAL A 96 -13.39 -6.07 21.82
C VAL A 96 -13.53 -6.55 23.27
N ASN A 97 -12.51 -6.30 24.09
CA ASN A 97 -12.44 -6.84 25.46
C ASN A 97 -12.59 -5.76 26.54
N GLY A 98 -12.68 -4.48 26.18
CA GLY A 98 -12.75 -3.39 27.15
C GLY A 98 -11.48 -3.22 27.98
N ARG A 99 -10.34 -3.78 27.55
CA ARG A 99 -9.08 -3.74 28.29
C ARG A 99 -8.28 -2.48 27.94
N PRO A 100 -8.07 -1.55 28.88
CA PRO A 100 -7.26 -0.38 28.62
C PRO A 100 -5.76 -0.69 28.78
N VAL A 101 -4.93 0.05 28.05
CA VAL A 101 -3.51 0.15 28.37
C VAL A 101 -3.29 0.89 29.70
N PRO A 102 -2.20 0.60 30.45
CA PRO A 102 -1.95 1.19 31.76
C PRO A 102 -1.78 2.72 31.74
N ALA A 103 -1.22 3.26 30.66
CA ALA A 103 -0.96 4.68 30.49
C ALA A 103 -1.03 5.09 29.02
N VAL A 104 -1.43 6.33 28.77
CA VAL A 104 -1.39 6.98 27.45
C VAL A 104 -0.45 8.17 27.56
N GLU A 105 0.66 8.12 26.82
CA GLU A 105 1.73 9.11 26.87
C GLU A 105 1.57 10.15 25.73
N SER A 106 2.66 10.52 25.07
CA SER A 106 2.65 11.46 23.95
C SER A 106 1.91 10.90 22.72
N SER A 107 1.49 11.79 21.81
CA SER A 107 0.72 11.41 20.64
C SER A 107 1.42 10.33 19.80
N ASP A 108 2.70 10.53 19.48
CA ASP A 108 3.56 9.65 18.66
C ASP A 108 3.85 8.28 19.29
N THR A 109 3.66 8.13 20.60
CA THR A 109 3.80 6.86 21.33
C THR A 109 2.47 6.22 21.71
N ASN A 110 1.35 6.86 21.37
CA ASN A 110 0.03 6.39 21.74
C ASN A 110 -0.34 5.10 20.99
N SER A 111 -0.40 4.00 21.74
CA SER A 111 -0.64 2.64 21.21
C SER A 111 -2.05 2.44 20.65
N TYR A 112 -3.03 3.27 20.99
CA TYR A 112 -4.35 3.21 20.35
C TYR A 112 -4.38 3.88 18.98
N LEU A 113 -3.51 4.87 18.78
CA LEU A 113 -3.48 5.68 17.58
C LEU A 113 -2.60 5.06 16.51
N PHE A 114 -1.41 4.63 16.88
CA PHE A 114 -0.41 4.13 15.94
C PHE A 114 -0.17 2.64 16.15
N ARG A 115 0.04 1.90 15.07
CA ARG A 115 0.43 0.49 15.15
C ARG A 115 1.93 0.39 15.35
N PHE A 116 2.42 -0.82 15.51
CA PHE A 116 3.84 -1.12 15.61
C PHE A 116 4.62 -0.55 14.42
N THR A 117 4.12 -0.71 13.19
CA THR A 117 4.81 -0.25 11.98
C THR A 117 4.95 1.27 11.92
N GLU A 118 3.94 2.06 12.30
CA GLU A 118 4.07 3.53 12.30
C GLU A 118 5.06 3.99 13.37
N ARG A 119 4.99 3.43 14.58
CA ARG A 119 5.95 3.77 15.65
C ARG A 119 7.38 3.42 15.26
N PHE A 120 7.59 2.25 14.67
CA PHE A 120 8.89 1.83 14.12
C PHE A 120 9.42 2.82 13.08
N LEU A 121 8.55 3.36 12.22
CA LEU A 121 8.90 4.32 11.18
C LEU A 121 9.14 5.73 11.75
N PHE A 122 8.40 6.17 12.78
CA PHE A 122 8.63 7.43 13.48
C PHE A 122 10.04 7.52 14.06
N GLU A 123 10.50 6.45 14.71
CA GLU A 123 11.87 6.34 15.25
C GLU A 123 12.96 6.51 14.18
N ARG A 124 12.62 6.28 12.91
CA ARG A 124 13.53 6.36 11.75
C ARG A 124 13.26 7.58 10.86
N GLY A 125 12.54 8.56 11.40
CA GLY A 125 12.31 9.85 10.78
C GLY A 125 11.34 9.82 9.60
N LEU A 126 10.42 8.85 9.57
CA LEU A 126 9.30 8.78 8.64
C LEU A 126 7.99 8.92 9.41
N SER A 127 6.98 9.55 8.82
CA SER A 127 5.72 9.84 9.52
C SER A 127 4.49 9.38 8.75
N PRO A 128 4.25 8.06 8.62
CA PRO A 128 3.02 7.55 8.03
C PRO A 128 1.78 7.97 8.81
N LEU A 129 0.64 8.10 8.11
CA LEU A 129 -0.62 8.45 8.74
C LEU A 129 -1.27 7.24 9.41
N SER A 130 -2.04 7.51 10.45
CA SER A 130 -2.87 6.54 11.15
C SER A 130 -4.35 6.69 10.81
N ALA A 131 -5.04 5.56 10.69
CA ALA A 131 -6.49 5.51 10.49
C ALA A 131 -7.28 6.29 11.55
N ILE A 132 -6.83 6.26 12.80
CA ILE A 132 -7.53 6.89 13.92
C ILE A 132 -7.09 8.35 14.08
N LYS A 133 -5.78 8.59 14.15
CA LYS A 133 -5.22 9.91 14.45
C LYS A 133 -5.42 10.91 13.33
N ASP A 134 -5.45 10.45 12.09
CA ASP A 134 -5.55 11.31 10.91
C ASP A 134 -6.90 11.19 10.20
N MET A 135 -7.87 10.55 10.87
CA MET A 135 -9.27 10.47 10.46
C MET A 135 -9.49 9.84 9.06
N ILE A 136 -8.59 8.96 8.62
CA ILE A 136 -8.66 8.23 7.34
C ILE A 136 -9.34 6.86 7.46
N GLY A 137 -10.25 6.70 8.42
CA GLY A 137 -10.97 5.44 8.65
C GLY A 137 -11.83 4.97 7.46
N SER A 138 -12.27 5.89 6.59
CA SER A 138 -13.02 5.51 5.37
C SER A 138 -12.15 4.76 4.37
N GLN A 139 -10.92 5.23 4.16
CA GLN A 139 -9.92 4.60 3.32
C GLN A 139 -9.46 3.28 3.93
N ALA A 140 -9.14 3.28 5.23
CA ALA A 140 -8.67 2.09 5.94
C ALA A 140 -9.70 0.95 5.86
N THR A 141 -10.97 1.24 6.16
CA THR A 141 -12.03 0.23 6.07
C THR A 141 -12.27 -0.25 4.64
N LYS A 142 -12.07 0.58 3.61
CA LYS A 142 -12.16 0.14 2.21
C LYS A 142 -11.03 -0.83 1.84
N GLY A 143 -9.78 -0.49 2.16
CA GLY A 143 -8.64 -1.37 1.92
C GLY A 143 -8.78 -2.71 2.65
N MET A 144 -9.09 -2.66 3.95
CA MET A 144 -9.32 -3.86 4.77
C MET A 144 -10.48 -4.72 4.24
N HIS A 145 -11.57 -4.11 3.75
CA HIS A 145 -12.68 -4.84 3.14
C HIS A 145 -12.23 -5.58 1.87
N VAL A 146 -11.46 -4.92 1.01
CA VAL A 146 -10.89 -5.55 -0.20
C VAL A 146 -10.01 -6.73 0.16
N LEU A 147 -9.15 -6.60 1.17
CA LEU A 147 -8.35 -7.74 1.65
C LEU A 147 -9.25 -8.88 2.14
N GLY A 148 -10.19 -8.60 3.04
CA GLY A 148 -11.07 -9.62 3.61
C GLY A 148 -11.93 -10.34 2.57
N ARG A 149 -12.27 -9.68 1.46
CA ARG A 149 -13.10 -10.26 0.39
C ARG A 149 -12.28 -11.01 -0.66
N PHE A 150 -11.11 -10.50 -1.02
CA PHE A 150 -10.38 -10.98 -2.21
C PHE A 150 -9.00 -11.55 -1.91
N MET A 151 -8.36 -11.21 -0.79
CA MET A 151 -7.04 -11.70 -0.37
C MET A 151 -7.04 -11.98 1.15
N PRO A 152 -7.88 -12.89 1.66
CA PRO A 152 -8.14 -13.01 3.10
C PRO A 152 -7.00 -13.67 3.88
N HIS A 153 -6.01 -14.25 3.20
CA HIS A 153 -4.95 -15.02 3.85
C HIS A 153 -3.73 -14.14 4.14
N ALA A 154 -3.47 -13.85 5.41
CA ALA A 154 -2.21 -13.26 5.84
C ALA A 154 -1.10 -14.32 5.78
N VAL A 155 -0.22 -14.23 4.78
CA VAL A 155 0.87 -15.19 4.56
C VAL A 155 2.13 -14.82 5.36
N GLN A 156 2.32 -13.52 5.61
CA GLN A 156 3.36 -12.94 6.45
C GLN A 156 2.84 -11.60 7.01
N CYS A 157 3.45 -11.06 8.07
CA CYS A 157 3.15 -9.71 8.54
C CYS A 157 3.22 -8.70 7.38
N GLY A 158 2.09 -8.04 7.10
CA GLY A 158 1.94 -7.08 6.00
C GLY A 158 1.75 -7.66 4.60
N VAL A 159 1.63 -8.98 4.45
CA VAL A 159 1.39 -9.61 3.14
C VAL A 159 0.12 -10.45 3.18
N TRP A 160 -0.80 -10.12 2.29
CA TRP A 160 -2.08 -10.81 2.13
C TRP A 160 -2.17 -11.49 0.77
N SER A 161 -2.93 -12.58 0.66
CA SER A 161 -3.07 -13.34 -0.58
C SER A 161 -4.42 -14.06 -0.68
N ASP A 162 -4.78 -14.44 -1.91
CA ASP A 162 -5.84 -15.41 -2.20
C ASP A 162 -5.37 -16.88 -2.16
N ASN A 163 -4.10 -17.13 -1.76
CA ASN A 163 -3.41 -18.42 -1.86
C ASN A 163 -3.34 -18.99 -3.28
N ALA A 164 -3.57 -18.17 -4.30
CA ALA A 164 -3.49 -18.54 -5.69
C ALA A 164 -2.53 -17.59 -6.42
N ARG A 165 -3.04 -16.55 -7.07
CA ARG A 165 -2.23 -15.69 -7.95
C ARG A 165 -2.09 -14.25 -7.46
N ALA A 166 -2.93 -13.82 -6.52
CA ALA A 166 -2.98 -12.44 -6.08
C ALA A 166 -2.32 -12.28 -4.71
N SER A 167 -1.55 -11.22 -4.56
CA SER A 167 -1.06 -10.76 -3.27
C SER A 167 -1.22 -9.26 -3.12
N ALA A 168 -1.34 -8.78 -1.89
CA ALA A 168 -1.37 -7.37 -1.56
C ALA A 168 -0.35 -7.05 -0.46
N ILE A 169 0.18 -5.84 -0.54
CA ILE A 169 1.03 -5.24 0.49
C ILE A 169 0.51 -3.84 0.82
N GLU A 170 0.71 -3.43 2.06
CA GLU A 170 0.49 -2.06 2.47
C GLU A 170 1.72 -1.21 2.13
N VAL A 171 1.48 -0.05 1.54
CA VAL A 171 2.52 0.91 1.16
C VAL A 171 2.11 2.31 1.60
N TYR A 172 3.05 3.25 1.58
CA TYR A 172 2.74 4.63 1.94
C TYR A 172 3.61 5.61 1.14
N PRO A 173 3.14 6.09 -0.04
CA PRO A 173 3.88 6.91 -0.99
C PRO A 173 4.60 8.10 -0.37
N SER A 174 3.96 8.81 0.56
CA SER A 174 4.59 9.99 1.17
C SER A 174 5.81 9.66 2.06
N SER A 175 5.93 8.42 2.55
CA SER A 175 7.14 7.92 3.23
C SER A 175 8.28 7.55 2.27
N THR A 176 8.08 7.71 0.95
CA THR A 176 9.09 7.42 -0.08
C THR A 176 9.67 8.66 -0.75
N LYS A 177 9.22 9.87 -0.37
CA LYS A 177 9.63 11.15 -0.98
C LYS A 177 11.14 11.45 -0.93
N ARG A 178 11.93 10.70 -0.15
CA ARG A 178 13.39 10.84 -0.04
C ARG A 178 14.16 9.68 -0.66
N SER A 179 13.49 8.67 -1.20
CA SER A 179 14.12 7.51 -1.82
C SER A 179 14.63 7.87 -3.20
N MET A 180 15.95 7.88 -3.37
CA MET A 180 16.54 7.99 -4.71
C MET A 180 16.19 6.75 -5.54
N LEU A 181 16.08 5.58 -4.90
CA LEU A 181 15.68 4.35 -5.59
C LEU A 181 14.28 4.47 -6.23
N VAL A 182 13.30 4.99 -5.50
CA VAL A 182 11.93 5.18 -6.04
C VAL A 182 11.92 6.28 -7.10
N ASP A 183 12.69 7.34 -6.94
CA ASP A 183 12.81 8.41 -7.95
C ASP A 183 13.43 7.88 -9.26
N ASP A 184 14.51 7.11 -9.19
CA ASP A 184 15.16 6.46 -10.33
C ASP A 184 14.22 5.46 -11.02
N LEU A 185 13.49 4.65 -10.24
CA LEU A 185 12.51 3.70 -10.78
C LEU A 185 11.35 4.43 -11.46
N ARG A 186 10.87 5.54 -10.89
CA ARG A 186 9.82 6.36 -11.51
C ARG A 186 10.30 6.93 -12.84
N GLN A 187 11.51 7.50 -12.89
CA GLN A 187 12.07 8.03 -14.11
C GLN A 187 12.19 6.94 -15.19
N GLN A 188 12.79 5.80 -14.85
CA GLN A 188 12.91 4.66 -15.76
C GLN A 188 11.54 4.17 -16.25
N CYS A 189 10.55 4.13 -15.36
CA CYS A 189 9.20 3.70 -15.70
C CYS A 189 8.55 4.62 -16.74
N LEU A 190 8.60 5.94 -16.51
CA LEU A 190 8.06 6.94 -17.43
C LEU A 190 8.80 6.93 -18.79
N GLU A 191 10.13 6.83 -18.78
CA GLU A 191 10.96 6.75 -19.99
C GLU A 191 10.64 5.49 -20.82
N ARG A 192 10.58 4.32 -20.19
CA ARG A 192 10.26 3.05 -20.86
C ARG A 192 8.85 3.02 -21.44
N SER A 193 7.93 3.76 -20.83
CA SER A 193 6.57 3.91 -21.33
C SER A 193 6.38 5.06 -22.32
N ALA A 194 7.42 5.86 -22.58
CA ALA A 194 7.33 7.09 -23.37
C ALA A 194 6.20 8.03 -22.86
N LEU A 195 6.06 8.13 -21.54
CA LEU A 195 5.06 8.94 -20.85
C LEU A 195 5.70 10.11 -20.10
N THR A 196 4.89 11.11 -19.80
CA THR A 196 5.19 12.14 -18.81
C THR A 196 4.10 12.11 -17.74
N SER A 197 4.43 12.39 -16.49
CA SER A 197 3.46 12.46 -15.39
C SER A 197 3.00 13.88 -15.09
N ALA A 198 3.36 14.87 -15.93
CA ALA A 198 3.08 16.29 -15.68
C ALA A 198 1.58 16.61 -15.65
N GLU A 199 0.77 15.84 -16.38
CA GLU A 199 -0.69 16.00 -16.43
C GLU A 199 -1.43 15.10 -15.43
N TRP A 200 -0.71 14.24 -14.70
CA TRP A 200 -1.32 13.27 -13.78
C TRP A 200 -1.70 13.96 -12.47
N HIS A 201 -2.86 13.60 -11.95
CA HIS A 201 -3.29 14.04 -10.63
C HIS A 201 -2.36 13.46 -9.54
N GLU A 202 -2.28 14.12 -8.38
CA GLU A 202 -1.50 13.63 -7.22
C GLU A 202 -1.85 12.18 -6.87
N ASP A 203 -3.15 11.85 -6.71
CA ASP A 203 -3.62 10.47 -6.54
C ASP A 203 -3.05 9.47 -7.58
N GLU A 204 -2.93 9.86 -8.85
CA GLU A 204 -2.37 8.97 -9.89
C GLU A 204 -0.84 8.83 -9.76
N GLN A 205 -0.15 9.88 -9.30
CA GLN A 205 1.28 9.84 -9.01
C GLN A 205 1.59 8.98 -7.77
N ASP A 206 0.72 9.04 -6.76
CA ASP A 206 0.78 8.19 -5.56
C ASP A 206 0.44 6.74 -5.89
N ALA A 207 -0.56 6.49 -6.75
CA ALA A 207 -0.84 5.16 -7.29
C ALA A 207 0.36 4.60 -8.09
N LEU A 208 1.08 5.43 -8.88
CA LEU A 208 2.33 4.98 -9.51
C LEU A 208 3.38 4.59 -8.46
N THR A 209 3.56 5.39 -7.40
CA THR A 209 4.46 5.03 -6.29
C THR A 209 4.09 3.67 -5.70
N CYS A 210 2.80 3.43 -5.47
CA CYS A 210 2.31 2.15 -4.96
C CYS A 210 2.68 0.99 -5.87
N ALA A 211 2.56 1.16 -7.19
CA ALA A 211 2.90 0.15 -8.17
C ALA A 211 4.41 -0.14 -8.20
N LEU A 212 5.25 0.90 -8.03
CA LEU A 212 6.70 0.76 -7.93
C LEU A 212 7.11 0.03 -6.65
N LEU A 213 6.43 0.27 -5.52
CA LEU A 213 6.67 -0.46 -4.27
C LEU A 213 6.23 -1.92 -4.37
N ALA A 214 5.11 -2.20 -5.05
CA ALA A 214 4.72 -3.56 -5.41
C ALA A 214 5.79 -4.23 -6.31
N TRP A 215 6.36 -3.49 -7.26
CA TRP A 215 7.46 -3.96 -8.10
C TRP A 215 8.70 -4.28 -7.27
N LEU A 216 9.11 -3.40 -6.36
CA LEU A 216 10.22 -3.65 -5.43
C LEU A 216 9.97 -4.91 -4.60
N TYR A 217 8.79 -5.06 -4.01
CA TYR A 217 8.43 -6.26 -3.25
C TYR A 217 8.58 -7.54 -4.07
N LYS A 218 8.18 -7.49 -5.34
CA LYS A 218 8.21 -8.67 -6.21
C LYS A 218 9.59 -8.98 -6.79
N ILE A 219 10.31 -7.96 -7.23
CA ILE A 219 11.50 -8.10 -8.09
C ILE A 219 12.78 -7.86 -7.30
N GLU A 220 12.76 -6.91 -6.36
CA GLU A 220 13.91 -6.54 -5.54
C GLU A 220 13.54 -6.47 -4.04
N PRO A 221 13.01 -7.55 -3.44
CA PRO A 221 12.53 -7.52 -2.06
C PRO A 221 13.61 -7.09 -1.06
N GLY A 222 14.88 -7.30 -1.40
CA GLY A 222 16.03 -6.91 -0.57
C GLY A 222 16.21 -5.41 -0.38
N SER A 223 15.59 -4.57 -1.22
CA SER A 223 15.64 -3.10 -1.09
C SER A 223 14.59 -2.53 -0.14
N LEU A 224 13.59 -3.33 0.26
CA LEU A 224 12.54 -2.93 1.19
C LEU A 224 12.90 -3.26 2.64
N VAL A 225 12.35 -2.49 3.56
CA VAL A 225 12.38 -2.75 4.99
C VAL A 225 11.32 -3.79 5.31
N TRP A 226 11.76 -4.93 5.85
CA TRP A 226 10.88 -6.04 6.25
C TRP A 226 10.49 -5.94 7.72
N PRO A 227 9.31 -6.46 8.11
CA PRO A 227 8.90 -6.52 9.51
C PRO A 227 9.93 -7.30 10.33
N PRO A 228 10.34 -6.79 11.51
CA PRO A 228 11.15 -7.57 12.45
C PRO A 228 10.34 -8.74 13.01
N VAL A 229 11.03 -9.70 13.62
CA VAL A 229 10.44 -10.97 14.10
C VAL A 229 9.34 -10.76 15.16
N ASP A 230 9.42 -9.67 15.91
CA ASP A 230 8.47 -9.28 16.97
C ASP A 230 7.31 -8.40 16.48
N ALA A 231 7.28 -8.04 15.18
CA ALA A 231 6.18 -7.27 14.62
C ALA A 231 4.85 -8.03 14.76
N PRO A 232 3.80 -7.43 15.38
CA PRO A 232 2.50 -8.07 15.51
C PRO A 232 1.88 -8.35 14.14
N SER A 233 1.76 -9.63 13.78
CA SER A 233 1.31 -10.03 12.43
C SER A 233 -0.06 -9.48 12.04
N ARG A 234 -0.95 -9.26 13.02
CA ARG A 234 -2.31 -8.74 12.82
C ARG A 234 -2.38 -7.24 12.57
N GLU A 235 -1.32 -6.49 12.90
CA GLU A 235 -1.31 -5.05 12.71
C GLU A 235 -0.98 -4.66 11.26
N GLY A 236 -0.34 -5.56 10.50
CA GLY A 236 0.16 -5.27 9.15
C GLY A 236 1.54 -4.62 9.19
N TRP A 237 2.04 -4.24 8.00
CA TRP A 237 3.36 -3.65 7.84
C TRP A 237 3.38 -2.71 6.64
N ILE A 238 3.87 -1.48 6.82
CA ILE A 238 4.05 -0.52 5.73
C ILE A 238 5.41 -0.80 5.08
N PHE A 239 5.40 -1.29 3.84
CA PHE A 239 6.63 -1.49 3.09
C PHE A 239 7.20 -0.16 2.56
N VAL A 240 8.43 0.14 2.96
CA VAL A 240 9.20 1.31 2.49
C VAL A 240 10.59 0.88 1.99
N PRO A 241 11.20 1.61 1.04
CA PRO A 241 12.60 1.44 0.68
C PRO A 241 13.53 1.69 1.85
N LYS A 242 14.65 0.95 1.92
CA LYS A 242 15.67 1.12 2.95
C LYS A 242 16.34 2.50 2.91
N ASP A 243 16.51 3.08 1.72
CA ASP A 243 17.14 4.40 1.54
C ASP A 243 16.25 5.57 2.01
N CYS A 244 15.01 5.31 2.43
CA CYS A 244 14.16 6.29 3.10
C CYS A 244 14.49 6.52 4.58
N LEU A 245 15.09 5.52 5.23
CA LEU A 245 15.30 5.51 6.67
C LEU A 245 16.51 6.38 7.03
N VAL A 246 16.31 7.33 7.93
CA VAL A 246 17.42 8.07 8.53
C VAL A 246 17.97 7.19 9.65
N GLY A 247 19.10 6.51 9.45
CA GLY A 247 19.79 5.87 10.58
C GLY A 247 20.63 4.61 10.36
N ASP A 248 20.60 3.94 9.20
CA ASP A 248 21.46 2.74 9.02
C ASP A 248 22.97 3.07 8.90
N GLY A 249 23.33 4.36 8.89
CA GLY A 249 24.71 4.87 8.88
C GLY A 249 25.16 5.63 10.14
N GLU A 250 24.29 5.87 11.12
CA GLU A 250 24.68 6.54 12.37
C GLU A 250 23.98 5.89 13.56
N VAL A 251 24.54 4.76 14.01
CA VAL A 251 24.53 4.47 15.44
C VAL A 251 25.24 5.65 16.10
N LYS A 252 24.49 6.55 16.75
CA LYS A 252 25.06 7.54 17.66
C LYS A 252 25.75 6.80 18.81
N GLY A 253 27.00 6.43 18.59
CA GLY A 253 27.95 6.08 19.63
C GLY A 253 28.54 7.36 20.23
N GLY A 254 28.52 7.44 21.56
CA GLY A 254 29.15 8.50 22.36
C GLY A 254 28.27 9.73 22.51
N LEU A 255 27.97 10.22 23.71
CA LEU A 255 28.58 10.09 25.04
C LEU A 255 27.47 10.13 26.09
#